data_AF-A0A2R6HYT7-F1
#
_entry.id   AF-A0A2R6HYT7-F1
#
_cell.length_a   1.000
_cell.length_b   1.000
_cell.length_c   1.000
_cell.angle_alpha   90.00
_cell.angle_beta   90.00
_cell.angle_gamma   90.00
#
_symmetry.space_group_name_H-M   'P 1'
#
loop_
_entity.id
_entity.type
_entity.pdbx_description
1 polymer ?
#
loop_
_entity_poly.entity_id
_entity_poly.type
_entity_poly.pdbx_seq_one_letter_code
_entity_poly.pdbx_strand_id
1 'polypeptide(L)'
;LDENLLPGRSIEGVSTSALYAAARQAGTPRSLDEIAAVSRVEKDEIARTYRYVVRELKLEIQPADPESYVPRFASDLDLSDEAERRARELLANAKETGIHSGKSPVGLAAAAVYAASLLCNEKMTQSAVSEVANISEVTIRNRYHELLEAEDGLPA
;
A
#
# COMPACT_ATOMS: atom_id res chain seq x y z
N LEU A 1 7.65 -24.13 -15.76
CA LEU A 1 8.40 -25.22 -15.09
C LEU A 1 9.86 -25.24 -15.54
N ASP A 2 10.20 -24.49 -16.60
CA ASP A 2 11.49 -24.52 -17.29
C ASP A 2 12.66 -23.90 -16.50
N GLU A 3 12.39 -23.05 -15.51
CA GLU A 3 13.43 -22.36 -14.71
C GLU A 3 13.73 -23.02 -13.35
N ASN A 4 13.22 -24.22 -13.06
CA ASN A 4 13.46 -24.92 -11.78
C ASN A 4 13.25 -24.04 -10.53
N LEU A 5 12.14 -23.28 -10.47
CA LEU A 5 11.83 -22.41 -9.33
C LEU A 5 11.35 -23.15 -8.07
N LEU A 6 11.02 -24.43 -8.21
CA LEU A 6 10.38 -25.27 -7.19
C LEU A 6 11.31 -25.98 -6.19
N PRO A 7 12.58 -26.32 -6.48
CA PRO A 7 13.44 -27.03 -5.52
C PRO A 7 13.55 -26.26 -4.19
N GLY A 8 13.10 -26.91 -3.11
CA GLY A 8 13.12 -26.35 -1.76
C GLY A 8 12.00 -25.35 -1.45
N ARG A 9 10.96 -25.23 -2.30
CA ARG A 9 9.80 -24.34 -2.10
C ARG A 9 8.49 -25.04 -2.38
N SER A 10 7.44 -24.68 -1.66
CA SER A 10 6.10 -25.18 -1.91
C SER A 10 5.55 -24.63 -3.23
N ILE A 11 4.75 -25.43 -3.94
CA ILE A 11 4.04 -24.97 -5.16
C ILE A 11 3.13 -23.79 -4.81
N GLU A 12 2.44 -23.86 -3.66
CA GLU A 12 1.62 -22.77 -3.16
C GLU A 12 2.46 -21.50 -2.91
N GLY A 13 3.63 -21.61 -2.28
CA GLY A 13 4.51 -20.47 -2.00
C GLY A 13 5.00 -19.77 -3.26
N VAL A 14 5.38 -20.54 -4.28
CA VAL A 14 5.78 -20.00 -5.59
C VAL A 14 4.60 -19.36 -6.32
N SER A 15 3.42 -20.00 -6.28
CA SER A 15 2.20 -19.48 -6.94
C SER A 15 1.73 -18.18 -6.30
N THR A 16 1.63 -18.13 -4.97
CA THR A 16 1.25 -16.91 -4.22
C THR A 16 2.24 -15.77 -4.44
N SER A 17 3.54 -16.09 -4.48
CA SER A 17 4.59 -15.11 -4.74
C SER A 17 4.58 -14.57 -6.17
N ALA A 18 4.28 -15.42 -7.15
CA ALA A 18 4.11 -15.02 -8.55
C ALA A 18 2.91 -14.09 -8.72
N LEU A 19 1.76 -14.41 -8.09
CA LEU A 19 0.60 -13.53 -8.07
C LEU A 19 0.93 -12.17 -7.44
N TYR A 20 1.61 -12.17 -6.30
CA TYR A 20 2.04 -10.94 -5.62
C TYR A 20 2.98 -10.10 -6.50
N ALA A 21 3.95 -10.73 -7.18
CA ALA A 21 4.84 -10.03 -8.11
C ALA A 21 4.07 -9.44 -9.30
N ALA A 22 3.17 -10.22 -9.91
CA ALA A 22 2.35 -9.78 -11.04
C ALA A 22 1.46 -8.58 -10.67
N ALA A 23 0.83 -8.60 -9.50
CA ALA A 23 0.02 -7.48 -9.01
C ALA A 23 0.84 -6.19 -8.86
N ARG A 24 2.11 -6.30 -8.42
CA ARG A 24 3.02 -5.15 -8.35
C ARG A 24 3.43 -4.65 -9.73
N GLN A 25 3.74 -5.53 -10.68
CA GLN A 25 4.07 -5.13 -12.06
C GLN A 25 2.89 -4.50 -12.79
N ALA A 26 1.67 -4.92 -12.48
CA ALA A 26 0.44 -4.37 -13.03
C ALA A 26 0.05 -2.99 -12.45
N GLY A 27 0.82 -2.45 -11.49
CA GLY A 27 0.49 -1.17 -10.85
C GLY A 27 -0.69 -1.24 -9.87
N THR A 28 -1.13 -2.45 -9.50
CA THR A 28 -2.23 -2.68 -8.54
C THR A 28 -1.72 -3.49 -7.35
N PRO A 29 -0.77 -2.95 -6.58
CA PRO A 29 -0.12 -3.70 -5.52
C PRO A 29 -1.14 -4.09 -4.43
N ARG A 30 -0.80 -5.16 -3.71
CA ARG A 30 -1.41 -5.54 -2.43
C ARG A 30 -0.33 -5.51 -1.37
N SER A 31 -0.69 -5.42 -0.11
CA SER A 31 0.25 -5.63 0.99
C SER A 31 0.52 -7.13 1.14
N LEU A 32 1.66 -7.48 1.73
CA LEU A 32 1.94 -8.89 2.06
C LEU A 32 0.93 -9.46 3.06
N ASP A 33 0.40 -8.62 3.95
CA ASP A 33 -0.62 -9.03 4.91
C ASP A 33 -1.95 -9.37 4.22
N GLU A 34 -2.36 -8.60 3.20
CA GLU A 34 -3.54 -8.92 2.38
C GLU A 34 -3.39 -10.25 1.65
N ILE A 35 -2.22 -10.50 1.06
CA ILE A 35 -1.96 -11.76 0.34
C ILE A 35 -1.89 -12.94 1.32
N ALA A 36 -1.26 -12.76 2.48
CA ALA A 36 -1.18 -13.79 3.50
C ALA A 36 -2.55 -14.16 4.07
N ALA A 37 -3.45 -13.19 4.27
CA ALA A 37 -4.78 -13.42 4.83
C ALA A 37 -5.67 -14.35 3.99
N VAL A 38 -5.42 -14.44 2.68
CA VAL A 38 -6.17 -15.31 1.74
C VAL A 38 -5.36 -16.50 1.23
N SER A 39 -4.15 -16.68 1.76
CA SER A 39 -3.19 -17.72 1.36
C SER A 39 -3.05 -18.77 2.46
N ARG A 40 -2.72 -20.00 2.08
CA ARG A 40 -2.31 -21.06 3.03
C ARG A 40 -0.84 -20.96 3.43
N VAL A 41 -0.11 -20.03 2.81
CA VAL A 41 1.31 -19.81 2.97
C VAL A 41 1.53 -18.63 3.88
N GLU A 42 2.37 -18.83 4.91
CA GLU A 42 2.72 -17.80 5.87
C GLU A 42 3.41 -16.59 5.21
N LYS A 43 3.14 -15.40 5.74
CA LYS A 43 3.68 -14.11 5.24
C LYS A 43 5.19 -14.16 5.00
N ASP A 44 5.94 -14.73 5.94
CA ASP A 44 7.40 -14.82 5.86
C ASP A 44 7.88 -15.74 4.73
N GLU A 45 7.15 -16.82 4.45
CA GLU A 45 7.43 -17.71 3.32
C GLU A 45 7.11 -17.02 1.99
N ILE A 46 6.00 -16.28 1.92
CA ILE A 46 5.68 -15.44 0.74
C ILE A 46 6.79 -14.42 0.51
N ALA A 47 7.21 -13.68 1.55
CA ALA A 47 8.25 -12.66 1.42
C ALA A 47 9.61 -13.23 0.99
N ARG A 48 10.00 -14.42 1.49
CA ARG A 48 11.22 -15.11 1.06
C ARG A 48 11.11 -15.62 -0.37
N THR A 49 9.99 -16.23 -0.73
CA THR A 49 9.77 -16.81 -2.06
C THR A 49 9.64 -15.74 -3.13
N TYR A 50 8.92 -14.65 -2.86
CA TYR A 50 8.86 -13.47 -3.71
C TYR A 50 10.25 -12.92 -4.04
N ARG A 51 11.12 -12.71 -3.04
CA ARG A 51 12.49 -12.23 -3.27
C ARG A 51 13.30 -13.18 -4.16
N TYR A 52 13.09 -14.48 -4.01
CA TYR A 52 13.72 -15.47 -4.86
C TYR A 52 13.19 -15.40 -6.30
N VAL A 53 11.87 -15.42 -6.50
CA VAL A 53 11.23 -15.36 -7.81
C VAL A 53 11.64 -14.10 -8.58
N VAL A 54 11.59 -12.94 -7.93
CA VAL A 54 12.00 -11.66 -8.54
C VAL A 54 13.46 -11.70 -9.01
N ARG A 55 14.35 -12.29 -8.21
CA ARG A 55 15.77 -12.40 -8.55
C ARG A 55 16.02 -13.38 -9.68
N GLU A 56 15.42 -14.57 -9.62
CA GLU A 56 15.66 -15.63 -10.60
C GLU A 56 15.14 -15.23 -11.98
N LEU A 57 13.90 -14.71 -12.02
CA LEU A 57 13.26 -14.24 -13.25
C LEU A 57 13.72 -12.84 -13.70
N LYS A 58 14.63 -12.20 -12.93
CA LYS A 58 15.11 -10.83 -13.16
C LYS A 58 13.97 -9.82 -13.37
N LEU A 59 12.93 -9.92 -12.55
CA LEU A 59 11.77 -9.02 -12.65
C LEU A 59 12.15 -7.61 -12.20
N GLU A 60 11.85 -6.64 -13.04
CA GLU A 60 11.99 -5.22 -12.70
C GLU A 60 10.77 -4.76 -11.90
N ILE A 61 10.82 -4.98 -10.58
CA ILE A 61 9.77 -4.53 -9.67
C ILE A 61 10.11 -3.18 -9.06
N GLN A 62 9.34 -2.16 -9.40
CA GLN A 62 9.47 -0.84 -8.80
C GLN A 62 8.92 -0.79 -7.36
N PRO A 63 9.40 0.15 -6.53
CA PRO A 63 8.74 0.49 -5.27
C PRO A 63 7.25 0.80 -5.52
N ALA A 64 6.39 0.39 -4.59
CA ALA A 64 4.96 0.67 -4.72
C ALA A 64 4.71 2.18 -4.52
N ASP A 65 3.93 2.77 -5.40
CA ASP A 65 3.43 4.14 -5.24
C ASP A 65 2.28 4.13 -4.22
N PRO A 66 2.31 4.98 -3.17
CA PRO A 66 1.17 5.16 -2.27
C PRO A 66 -0.16 5.42 -3.00
N GLU A 67 -0.14 6.19 -4.10
CA GLU A 67 -1.34 6.54 -4.85
C GLU A 67 -2.03 5.33 -5.47
N SER A 68 -1.30 4.23 -5.72
CA SER A 68 -1.87 2.99 -6.28
C SER A 68 -2.83 2.28 -5.31
N TYR A 69 -2.79 2.61 -4.01
CA TYR A 69 -3.69 2.04 -3.00
C TYR A 69 -4.96 2.88 -2.79
N VAL A 70 -4.89 4.18 -3.09
CA VAL A 70 -5.98 5.14 -2.83
C VAL A 70 -7.32 4.73 -3.43
N PRO A 71 -7.45 4.36 -4.72
CA PRO A 71 -8.77 4.07 -5.29
C PRO A 71 -9.43 2.85 -4.63
N ARG A 72 -8.65 1.84 -4.23
CA ARG A 72 -9.19 0.70 -3.47
C ARG A 72 -9.65 1.13 -2.09
N PHE A 73 -8.81 1.87 -1.35
CA PHE A 73 -9.16 2.33 -0.01
C PHE A 73 -10.37 3.25 0.00
N ALA A 74 -10.46 4.17 -0.96
CA ALA A 74 -11.62 5.04 -1.11
C ALA A 74 -12.89 4.24 -1.38
N SER A 75 -12.82 3.26 -2.28
CA SER A 75 -13.95 2.36 -2.57
C SER A 75 -14.35 1.49 -1.37
N ASP A 76 -13.39 0.91 -0.65
CA ASP A 76 -13.65 0.03 0.51
C ASP A 76 -14.22 0.82 1.72
N LEU A 77 -14.02 2.15 1.74
CA LEU A 77 -14.46 3.06 2.81
C LEU A 77 -15.66 3.93 2.40
N ASP A 78 -16.23 3.71 1.21
CA ASP A 78 -17.33 4.49 0.64
C ASP A 78 -17.06 6.01 0.63
N LEU A 79 -15.81 6.41 0.33
CA LEU A 79 -15.44 7.82 0.23
C LEU A 79 -15.96 8.46 -1.06
N SER A 80 -16.21 9.77 -1.01
CA SER A 80 -16.55 10.53 -2.22
C SER A 80 -15.35 10.68 -3.17
N ASP A 81 -15.66 10.94 -4.45
CA ASP A 81 -14.64 11.32 -5.45
C ASP A 81 -13.83 12.55 -5.03
N GLU A 82 -14.44 13.46 -4.26
CA GLU A 82 -13.78 14.64 -3.71
C GLU A 82 -12.70 14.25 -2.70
N ALA A 83 -13.03 13.37 -1.75
CA ALA A 83 -12.08 12.86 -0.78
C ALA A 83 -11.00 12.00 -1.43
N GLU A 84 -11.33 11.19 -2.44
CA GLU A 84 -10.31 10.44 -3.19
C GLU A 84 -9.31 11.37 -3.88
N ARG A 85 -9.80 12.39 -4.60
CA ARG A 85 -8.95 13.39 -5.24
C ARG A 85 -8.07 14.10 -4.20
N ARG A 86 -8.66 14.49 -3.06
CA ARG A 86 -7.93 15.17 -1.98
C ARG A 86 -6.84 14.29 -1.37
N ALA A 87 -7.07 12.98 -1.24
CA ALA A 87 -6.05 12.03 -0.79
C ALA A 87 -4.86 11.96 -1.76
N ARG A 88 -5.12 11.99 -3.07
CA ARG A 88 -4.07 12.02 -4.10
C ARG A 88 -3.24 13.30 -4.04
N GLU A 89 -3.89 14.45 -3.83
CA GLU A 89 -3.20 15.74 -3.65
C GLU A 89 -2.25 15.73 -2.45
N LEU A 90 -2.72 15.26 -1.29
CA LEU A 90 -1.89 15.12 -0.09
C LEU A 90 -0.65 14.25 -0.34
N LEU A 91 -0.80 13.16 -1.10
CA LEU A 91 0.32 12.29 -1.46
C LEU A 91 1.28 12.93 -2.46
N ALA A 92 0.77 13.69 -3.43
CA ALA A 92 1.60 14.44 -4.37
C ALA A 92 2.43 15.51 -3.65
N ASN A 93 1.81 16.24 -2.73
CA ASN A 93 2.47 17.26 -1.90
C ASN A 93 3.50 16.62 -0.96
N ALA A 94 3.20 15.45 -0.41
CA ALA A 94 4.16 14.65 0.37
C ALA A 94 5.37 14.15 -0.45
N LYS A 95 5.18 13.93 -1.76
CA LYS A 95 6.26 13.59 -2.69
C LYS A 95 7.15 14.81 -2.92
N GLU A 96 6.56 15.96 -3.21
CA GLU A 96 7.28 17.21 -3.48
C GLU A 96 8.10 17.71 -2.29
N THR A 97 7.53 17.64 -1.09
CA THR A 97 8.18 18.05 0.17
C THR A 97 9.15 17.00 0.71
N GLY A 98 9.27 15.83 0.07
CA GLY A 98 10.22 14.77 0.45
C GLY A 98 9.84 13.97 1.70
N ILE A 99 8.69 14.27 2.34
CA ILE A 99 8.29 13.59 3.57
C ILE A 99 7.92 12.11 3.36
N HIS A 100 7.66 11.66 2.13
CA HIS A 100 7.36 10.27 1.81
C HIS A 100 8.55 9.29 2.00
N SER A 101 9.78 9.80 2.01
CA SER A 101 10.99 8.97 2.01
C SER A 101 11.11 8.09 3.25
N GLY A 102 11.43 6.81 3.06
CA GLY A 102 11.60 5.81 4.13
C GLY A 102 10.30 5.36 4.80
N LYS A 103 9.13 5.82 4.34
CA LYS A 103 7.82 5.46 4.91
C LYS A 103 7.14 4.38 4.09
N SER A 104 6.30 3.57 4.75
CA SER A 104 5.52 2.53 4.09
C SER A 104 4.49 3.16 3.12
N PRO A 105 4.45 2.76 1.83
CA PRO A 105 3.47 3.27 0.88
C PRO A 105 2.03 3.03 1.30
N VAL A 106 1.74 1.86 1.87
CA VAL A 106 0.41 1.52 2.43
C VAL A 106 0.04 2.47 3.56
N GLY A 107 1.00 2.77 4.44
CA GLY A 107 0.80 3.68 5.57
C GLY A 107 0.54 5.12 5.15
N LEU A 108 1.25 5.60 4.13
CA LEU A 108 1.02 6.92 3.54
C LEU A 108 -0.36 7.01 2.89
N ALA A 109 -0.74 6.01 2.08
CA ALA A 109 -2.03 5.98 1.43
C ALA A 109 -3.19 5.96 2.43
N ALA A 110 -3.12 5.10 3.45
CA ALA A 110 -4.11 5.04 4.52
C ALA A 110 -4.23 6.38 5.27
N ALA A 111 -3.10 7.01 5.59
CA ALA A 111 -3.09 8.30 6.25
C ALA A 111 -3.66 9.43 5.38
N ALA A 112 -3.38 9.42 4.07
CA ALA A 112 -3.90 10.39 3.14
C ALA A 112 -5.42 10.27 2.97
N VAL A 113 -5.94 9.05 2.87
CA VAL A 113 -7.38 8.75 2.84
C VAL A 113 -8.07 9.23 4.12
N TYR A 114 -7.48 8.96 5.29
CA TYR A 114 -8.00 9.47 6.55
C TYR A 114 -7.98 11.01 6.62
N ALA A 115 -6.85 11.64 6.30
CA ALA A 115 -6.75 13.11 6.29
C ALA A 115 -7.74 13.76 5.30
N ALA A 116 -7.86 13.22 4.10
CA ALA A 116 -8.78 13.70 3.08
C ALA A 116 -10.24 13.64 3.55
N SER A 117 -10.65 12.53 4.19
CA SER A 117 -11.99 12.42 4.74
C SER A 117 -12.29 13.51 5.78
N LEU A 118 -11.32 13.86 6.64
CA LEU A 118 -11.48 14.96 7.60
C LEU A 118 -11.62 16.32 6.90
N LEU A 119 -10.79 16.58 5.89
CA LEU A 119 -10.80 17.84 5.12
C LEU A 119 -12.09 18.01 4.30
N CYS A 120 -12.66 16.90 3.82
CA CYS A 120 -13.94 16.87 3.10
C CYS A 120 -15.15 16.74 4.04
N ASN A 121 -14.94 16.80 5.36
CA ASN A 121 -16.00 16.72 6.37
C ASN A 121 -16.83 15.42 6.30
N GLU A 122 -16.19 14.32 5.90
CA GLU A 122 -16.74 12.97 5.89
C GLU A 122 -16.42 12.25 7.22
N LYS A 123 -17.42 11.54 7.76
CA LYS A 123 -17.27 10.85 9.05
C LYS A 123 -16.45 9.57 8.89
N MET A 124 -15.14 9.67 9.10
CA MET A 124 -14.24 8.51 9.06
C MET A 124 -13.51 8.33 10.38
N THR A 125 -13.25 7.07 10.76
CA THR A 125 -12.46 6.73 11.95
C THR A 125 -11.12 6.12 11.55
N GLN A 126 -10.09 6.31 12.38
CA GLN A 126 -8.79 5.64 12.17
C GLN A 126 -8.94 4.12 12.20
N SER A 127 -9.90 3.61 12.99
CA SER A 127 -10.20 2.18 13.09
C SER A 127 -10.71 1.60 11.76
N ALA A 128 -11.67 2.27 11.11
CA ALA A 128 -12.18 1.85 9.80
C ALA A 128 -11.06 1.82 8.74
N VAL A 129 -10.22 2.84 8.71
CA VAL A 129 -9.07 2.90 7.79
C VAL A 129 -8.02 1.81 8.13
N SER A 130 -7.79 1.56 9.42
CA SER A 130 -6.89 0.52 9.93
C SER A 130 -7.35 -0.87 9.46
N GLU A 131 -8.65 -1.16 9.51
CA GLU A 131 -9.22 -2.43 9.04
C GLU A 131 -9.01 -2.62 7.53
N VAL A 132 -9.30 -1.60 6.72
CA VAL A 132 -9.18 -1.66 5.25
C VAL A 132 -7.72 -1.72 4.78
N ALA A 133 -6.82 -0.99 5.45
CA ALA A 133 -5.40 -0.94 5.10
C ALA A 133 -4.56 -2.03 5.76
N ASN A 134 -5.11 -2.71 6.77
CA ASN A 134 -4.43 -3.70 7.61
C ASN A 134 -3.13 -3.17 8.22
N ILE A 135 -3.19 -1.99 8.85
CA ILE A 135 -2.07 -1.35 9.56
C ILE A 135 -2.55 -0.77 10.88
N SER A 136 -1.64 -0.48 11.82
CA SER A 136 -2.05 0.06 13.12
C SER A 136 -2.63 1.49 13.02
N GLU A 137 -3.63 1.79 13.85
CA GLU A 137 -4.16 3.15 14.01
C GLU A 137 -3.07 4.17 14.38
N VAL A 138 -2.07 3.76 15.16
CA VAL A 138 -0.93 4.63 15.54
C VAL A 138 -0.11 5.00 14.30
N THR A 139 0.07 4.08 13.34
CA THR A 139 0.72 4.39 12.07
C THR A 139 -0.07 5.45 11.30
N ILE A 140 -1.39 5.27 11.18
CA ILE A 140 -2.28 6.24 10.51
C ILE A 140 -2.14 7.60 11.20
N ARG A 141 -2.28 7.62 12.54
CA ARG A 141 -2.21 8.81 13.37
C ARG A 141 -0.94 9.63 13.13
N ASN A 142 0.20 8.96 13.22
CA ASN A 142 1.48 9.65 13.08
C ASN A 142 1.70 10.17 11.66
N ARG A 143 1.23 9.44 10.63
CA ARG A 143 1.45 9.83 9.24
C ARG A 143 0.50 10.94 8.78
N TYR A 144 -0.77 10.95 9.21
CA TYR A 144 -1.71 11.95 8.70
C TYR A 144 -1.37 13.35 9.21
N HIS A 145 -0.86 13.49 10.45
CA HIS A 145 -0.35 14.77 10.95
C HIS A 145 0.78 15.30 10.07
N GLU A 146 1.74 14.47 9.71
CA GLU A 146 2.86 14.88 8.83
C GLU A 146 2.37 15.27 7.43
N LEU A 147 1.33 14.61 6.90
CA LEU A 147 0.75 14.97 5.60
C LEU A 147 0.08 16.35 5.65
N LEU A 148 -0.65 16.65 6.73
CA LEU A 148 -1.28 17.96 6.91
C LEU A 148 -0.25 19.07 7.14
N GLU A 149 0.81 18.80 7.91
CA GLU A 149 1.90 19.77 8.09
C GLU A 149 2.62 20.10 6.78
N ALA A 150 2.80 19.10 5.90
CA ALA A 150 3.38 19.33 4.58
C ALA A 150 2.45 20.12 3.65
N GLU A 151 1.13 19.95 3.78
CA GLU A 151 0.12 20.74 3.06
C GLU A 151 0.16 22.21 3.47
N ASP A 152 0.15 22.49 4.77
CA ASP A 152 0.13 23.86 5.32
C ASP A 152 1.42 24.64 5.00
N GLY A 153 2.52 23.94 4.70
CA GLY A 153 3.80 24.52 4.32
C GLY A 153 3.89 24.99 2.87
N LEU A 154 2.91 24.67 2.02
CA LEU A 154 2.90 25.05 0.61
C LEU A 154 2.31 26.46 0.41
N PRO A 155 2.93 27.33 -0.40
CA PRO A 155 2.33 28.60 -0.77
C PRO A 155 1.05 28.36 -1.58
N ALA A 156 0.01 29.15 -1.27
CA ALA A 156 -1.31 29.11 -1.93
C ALA A 156 -1.27 29.43 -3.43
#